data_AF-A0A072PZ23-F1
#
_entry.id   AF-A0A072PZ23-F1
#
_cell.length_a   1.000
_cell.length_b   1.000
_cell.length_c   1.000
_cell.angle_alpha   90.00
_cell.angle_beta   90.00
_cell.angle_gamma   90.00
#
_symmetry.space_group_name_H-M   'P 1'
#
loop_
_entity.id
_entity.type
_entity.pdbx_description
1 polymer ?
#
loop_
_entity_poly.entity_id
_entity_poly.type
_entity_poly.pdbx_seq_one_letter_code
_entity_poly.pdbx_strand_id
1 'polypeptide(L)'
;ANQPEFIWPDDTTEEIQQAVQQAFRDAVTLARVAAATFDHCEDVFLRYFKQIDGVFVQNVFKTVANMPLTAKIDDGTVIDILSSADVHEMSPLFNHLVLSVGNHPDLPSTKKLCGKSENGMTPLAFTFLSHALGDWAWISLCEDVWQYPSLEQIYDPGEARKGKQGWGCDGLGDHDSELMTTIGGVLLHELMHWTSLLENVPNFDDLIEEGEIGFPQIGDFPGPDPPDGYGTFHAKQLKSVENADNYRCYAESKYWQYKCGHTFKESMNLADDLARTGTRFEPAPPE
;
A
#
# COMPACT_ATOMS: atom_id res chain seq x y z
N ALA A 1 -18.30 -13.72 -2.57
CA ALA A 1 -17.49 -12.83 -1.74
C ALA A 1 -17.36 -11.52 -2.49
N ASN A 2 -17.48 -10.37 -1.81
CA ASN A 2 -17.29 -9.09 -2.48
C ASN A 2 -15.81 -8.96 -2.86
N GLN A 3 -15.51 -8.81 -4.14
CA GLN A 3 -14.13 -8.80 -4.64
C GLN A 3 -14.00 -7.76 -5.74
N PRO A 4 -12.79 -7.23 -5.97
CA PRO A 4 -12.54 -6.33 -7.08
C PRO A 4 -12.87 -6.98 -8.41
N GLU A 5 -13.33 -6.18 -9.37
CA GLU A 5 -13.29 -6.56 -10.77
C GLU A 5 -11.84 -6.45 -11.27
N PHE A 6 -11.41 -7.43 -12.07
CA PHE A 6 -10.07 -7.41 -12.65
C PHE A 6 -10.15 -7.33 -14.17
N ILE A 7 -9.38 -6.40 -14.74
CA ILE A 7 -9.30 -6.18 -16.18
C ILE A 7 -7.89 -6.54 -16.68
N TRP A 8 -7.87 -7.43 -17.67
CA TRP A 8 -6.66 -7.98 -18.26
C TRP A 8 -6.60 -7.66 -19.76
N PRO A 9 -5.53 -7.03 -20.26
CA PRO A 9 -5.19 -7.07 -21.68
C PRO A 9 -5.05 -8.51 -22.20
N ASP A 10 -5.33 -8.74 -23.49
CA ASP A 10 -5.35 -10.08 -24.11
C ASP A 10 -4.02 -10.85 -23.98
N ASP A 11 -2.91 -10.13 -23.83
CA ASP A 11 -1.54 -10.67 -23.70
C ASP A 11 -1.08 -10.84 -22.25
N THR A 12 -1.96 -10.61 -21.27
CA THR A 12 -1.63 -10.77 -19.84
C THR A 12 -1.43 -12.23 -19.49
N THR A 13 -0.23 -12.58 -19.02
CA THR A 13 0.10 -13.94 -18.59
C THR A 13 -0.66 -14.33 -17.32
N GLU A 14 -0.83 -15.65 -17.10
CA GLU A 14 -1.44 -16.16 -15.86
C GLU A 14 -0.65 -15.72 -14.61
N GLU A 15 0.68 -15.64 -14.71
CA GLU A 15 1.56 -15.16 -13.65
C GLU A 15 1.21 -13.73 -13.22
N ILE A 16 1.01 -12.81 -14.18
CA ILE A 16 0.61 -11.43 -13.88
C ILE A 16 -0.79 -11.39 -13.27
N GLN A 17 -1.74 -12.19 -13.79
CA GLN A 17 -3.09 -12.25 -13.22
C GLN A 17 -3.06 -12.71 -11.76
N GLN A 18 -2.27 -13.74 -11.45
CA GLN A 18 -2.07 -14.23 -10.10
C GLN A 18 -1.36 -13.18 -9.21
N ALA A 19 -0.36 -12.47 -9.75
CA ALA A 19 0.34 -11.41 -9.04
C ALA A 19 -0.59 -10.25 -8.64
N VAL A 20 -1.51 -9.83 -9.50
CA VAL A 20 -2.50 -8.79 -9.17
C VAL A 20 -3.47 -9.24 -8.09
N GLN A 21 -3.98 -10.47 -8.20
CA GLN A 21 -4.85 -11.02 -7.16
C GLN A 21 -4.11 -11.16 -5.82
N GLN A 22 -2.83 -11.56 -5.86
CA GLN A 22 -1.99 -11.64 -4.69
C GLN A 22 -1.71 -10.26 -4.10
N ALA A 23 -1.44 -9.25 -4.93
CA ALA A 23 -1.22 -7.88 -4.48
C ALA A 23 -2.42 -7.34 -3.71
N PHE A 24 -3.66 -7.63 -4.15
CA PHE A 24 -4.86 -7.25 -3.40
C PHE A 24 -4.92 -7.94 -2.03
N ARG A 25 -4.64 -9.24 -1.97
CA ARG A 25 -4.58 -9.98 -0.70
C ARG A 25 -3.47 -9.45 0.21
N ASP A 26 -2.32 -9.11 -0.35
CA ASP A 26 -1.18 -8.54 0.36
C ASP A 26 -1.53 -7.16 0.92
N ALA A 27 -2.16 -6.27 0.14
CA ALA A 27 -2.60 -4.95 0.60
C ALA A 27 -3.56 -5.04 1.79
N VAL A 28 -4.55 -5.94 1.72
CA VAL A 28 -5.48 -6.21 2.83
C VAL A 28 -4.76 -6.82 4.03
N THR A 29 -3.74 -7.66 3.80
CA THR A 29 -2.93 -8.28 4.86
C THR A 29 -2.07 -7.24 5.57
N LEU A 30 -1.43 -6.33 4.83
CA LEU A 30 -0.67 -5.19 5.36
C LEU A 30 -1.57 -4.34 6.27
N ALA A 31 -2.74 -3.94 5.78
CA ALA A 31 -3.70 -3.18 6.55
C ALA A 31 -4.17 -3.92 7.80
N ARG A 32 -4.40 -5.24 7.70
CA ARG A 32 -4.80 -6.07 8.84
C ARG A 32 -3.72 -6.15 9.90
N VAL A 33 -2.46 -6.36 9.53
CA VAL A 33 -1.35 -6.37 10.49
C VAL A 33 -1.20 -5.00 11.14
N ALA A 34 -1.25 -3.92 10.36
CA ALA A 34 -1.19 -2.56 10.86
C ALA A 34 -2.31 -2.25 11.88
N ALA A 35 -3.54 -2.67 11.60
CA ALA A 35 -4.68 -2.51 12.50
C ALA A 35 -4.58 -3.41 13.76
N ALA A 36 -4.19 -4.68 13.57
CA ALA A 36 -4.15 -5.69 14.64
C ALA A 36 -3.03 -5.42 15.65
N THR A 37 -1.89 -4.91 15.18
CA THR A 37 -0.71 -4.65 16.02
C THR A 37 -0.56 -3.18 16.40
N PHE A 38 -1.61 -2.39 16.19
CA PHE A 38 -1.60 -0.94 16.32
C PHE A 38 -1.30 -0.46 17.75
N ASP A 39 -0.31 0.44 17.88
CA ASP A 39 -0.09 1.24 19.09
C ASP A 39 0.31 2.68 18.69
N HIS A 40 -0.55 3.66 18.99
CA HIS A 40 -0.28 5.06 18.63
C HIS A 40 0.87 5.70 19.43
N CYS A 41 1.41 5.02 20.44
CA CYS A 41 2.56 5.46 21.22
C CYS A 41 3.88 4.84 20.76
N GLU A 42 3.86 3.88 19.82
CA GLU A 42 5.07 3.20 19.40
C GLU A 42 5.93 4.04 18.44
N ASP A 43 7.24 3.80 18.46
CA ASP A 43 8.18 4.54 17.60
C ASP A 43 7.83 4.42 16.11
N VAL A 44 7.37 3.25 15.67
CA VAL A 44 6.98 3.02 14.26
C VAL A 44 5.81 3.92 13.85
N PHE A 45 4.79 4.05 14.69
CA PHE A 45 3.66 4.93 14.43
C PHE A 45 4.12 6.40 14.40
N LEU A 46 4.91 6.81 15.39
CA LEU A 46 5.37 8.19 15.53
C LEU A 46 6.38 8.63 14.46
N ARG A 47 6.91 7.70 13.65
CA ARG A 47 7.67 8.02 12.44
C ARG A 47 6.77 8.61 11.36
N TYR A 48 5.58 8.06 11.16
CA TYR A 48 4.73 8.36 10.02
C TYR A 48 3.49 9.18 10.35
N PHE A 49 3.10 9.29 11.62
CA PHE A 49 1.91 10.04 12.01
C PHE A 49 2.12 10.79 13.32
N LYS A 50 1.26 11.76 13.60
CA LYS A 50 1.23 12.42 14.91
C LYS A 50 0.41 11.57 15.86
N GLN A 51 0.79 11.55 17.13
CA GLN A 51 0.10 10.77 18.17
C GLN A 51 -1.42 11.04 18.22
N ILE A 52 -1.82 12.29 18.00
CA ILE A 52 -3.23 12.71 18.05
C ILE A 52 -4.09 12.07 16.95
N ASP A 53 -3.46 11.65 15.84
CA ASP A 53 -4.13 11.06 14.69
C ASP A 53 -4.38 9.56 14.85
N GLY A 54 -3.92 8.95 15.95
CA GLY A 54 -3.87 7.49 16.10
C GLY A 54 -5.22 6.79 15.92
N VAL A 55 -6.30 7.34 16.48
CA VAL A 55 -7.64 6.75 16.32
C VAL A 55 -8.10 6.78 14.86
N PHE A 56 -7.83 7.88 14.16
CA PHE A 56 -8.18 8.04 12.75
C PHE A 56 -7.42 7.01 11.89
N VAL A 57 -6.09 6.98 12.03
CA VAL A 57 -5.22 6.07 11.28
C VAL A 57 -5.57 4.60 11.54
N GLN A 58 -5.84 4.22 12.80
CA GLN A 58 -6.29 2.86 13.11
C GLN A 58 -7.59 2.51 12.40
N ASN A 59 -8.56 3.44 12.34
CA ASN A 59 -9.83 3.21 11.67
C ASN A 59 -9.67 3.12 10.15
N VAL A 60 -8.77 3.89 9.54
CA VAL A 60 -8.42 3.74 8.11
C VAL A 60 -7.93 2.31 7.84
N PHE A 61 -6.96 1.81 8.62
CA PHE A 61 -6.48 0.44 8.45
C PHE A 61 -7.55 -0.62 8.71
N LYS A 62 -8.40 -0.44 9.73
CA LYS A 62 -9.53 -1.34 9.99
C LYS A 62 -10.48 -1.38 8.79
N THR A 63 -10.80 -0.24 8.19
CA THR A 63 -11.67 -0.16 7.00
C THR A 63 -11.09 -0.97 5.84
N VAL A 64 -9.81 -0.76 5.51
CA VAL A 64 -9.14 -1.46 4.40
C VAL A 64 -8.98 -2.96 4.70
N ALA A 65 -8.68 -3.30 5.95
CA ALA A 65 -8.60 -4.68 6.43
C ALA A 65 -9.96 -5.39 6.50
N ASN A 66 -11.05 -4.68 6.22
CA ASN A 66 -12.44 -5.11 6.36
C ASN A 66 -12.77 -5.59 7.78
N MET A 67 -12.34 -4.81 8.77
CA MET A 67 -12.59 -5.05 10.19
C MET A 67 -13.65 -4.05 10.71
N PRO A 68 -14.56 -4.47 11.60
CA PRO A 68 -15.47 -3.53 12.24
C PRO A 68 -14.70 -2.46 13.00
N LEU A 69 -15.05 -1.19 12.83
CA LEU A 69 -14.38 -0.08 13.53
C LEU A 69 -14.45 -0.23 15.06
N THR A 70 -15.57 -0.78 15.55
CA THR A 70 -15.83 -1.07 16.97
C THR A 70 -15.13 -2.31 17.49
N ALA A 71 -14.45 -3.10 16.65
CA ALA A 71 -13.71 -4.26 17.08
C ALA A 71 -12.63 -3.85 18.09
N LYS A 72 -12.69 -4.45 19.28
CA LYS A 72 -11.62 -4.38 20.27
C LYS A 72 -10.57 -5.39 19.88
N ILE A 73 -9.34 -4.91 19.75
CA ILE A 73 -8.18 -5.71 19.43
C ILE A 73 -7.34 -5.75 20.69
N ASP A 74 -7.16 -6.94 21.24
CA ASP A 74 -6.29 -7.25 22.36
C ASP A 74 -5.37 -8.43 22.01
N ASP A 75 -4.33 -8.66 22.83
CA ASP A 75 -3.31 -9.70 22.62
C ASP A 75 -3.90 -11.10 22.34
N GLY A 76 -5.08 -11.41 22.88
CA GLY A 76 -5.75 -12.68 22.65
C GLY A 76 -6.40 -12.77 21.26
N THR A 77 -6.95 -11.67 20.77
CA THR A 77 -7.61 -11.60 19.45
C THR A 77 -6.66 -11.37 18.28
N VAL A 78 -5.45 -10.82 18.51
CA VAL A 78 -4.47 -10.56 17.45
C VAL A 78 -4.09 -11.82 16.71
N ILE A 79 -3.83 -12.92 17.43
CA ILE A 79 -3.48 -14.20 16.79
C ILE A 79 -4.62 -14.71 15.93
N ASP A 80 -5.86 -14.63 16.40
CA ASP A 80 -7.03 -15.07 15.64
C ASP A 80 -7.26 -14.21 14.39
N ILE A 81 -7.14 -12.89 14.51
CA ILE A 81 -7.25 -11.95 13.37
C ILE A 81 -6.18 -12.26 12.33
N LEU A 82 -4.92 -12.46 12.75
CA LEU A 82 -3.79 -12.69 11.86
C LEU A 82 -3.71 -14.13 11.33
N SER A 83 -4.34 -15.09 12.01
CA SER A 83 -4.43 -16.49 11.59
C SER A 83 -5.69 -16.79 10.79
N SER A 84 -6.69 -15.91 10.80
CA SER A 84 -7.85 -16.00 9.93
C SER A 84 -7.42 -15.76 8.47
N ALA A 85 -7.22 -16.87 7.76
CA ALA A 85 -6.86 -16.86 6.34
C ALA A 85 -7.96 -16.26 5.45
N ASP A 86 -9.17 -16.09 6.00
CA ASP A 86 -10.36 -15.78 5.22
C ASP A 86 -11.16 -14.61 5.81
N VAL A 87 -11.17 -13.50 5.08
CA VAL A 87 -12.28 -12.54 5.17
C VAL A 87 -13.41 -13.11 4.35
N HIS A 88 -14.23 -13.98 4.95
CA HIS A 88 -15.26 -14.67 4.18
C HIS A 88 -16.29 -13.72 3.55
N GLU A 89 -16.41 -12.48 4.04
CA GLU A 89 -17.21 -11.41 3.41
C GLU A 89 -16.52 -10.05 3.52
N MET A 90 -15.77 -9.66 2.48
CA MET A 90 -15.28 -8.29 2.30
C MET A 90 -16.44 -7.28 2.22
N SER A 91 -16.17 -6.01 2.49
CA SER A 91 -17.14 -4.92 2.32
C SER A 91 -17.73 -4.94 0.90
N PRO A 92 -19.04 -4.71 0.73
CA PRO A 92 -19.66 -4.59 -0.59
C PRO A 92 -19.00 -3.52 -1.48
N LEU A 93 -18.36 -2.50 -0.87
CA LEU A 93 -17.64 -1.47 -1.61
C LEU A 93 -16.55 -2.06 -2.50
N PHE A 94 -15.90 -3.16 -2.11
CA PHE A 94 -14.87 -3.80 -2.96
C PHE A 94 -15.41 -4.31 -4.31
N ASN A 95 -16.72 -4.44 -4.50
CA ASN A 95 -17.31 -4.70 -5.82
C ASN A 95 -17.29 -3.46 -6.75
N HIS A 96 -17.02 -2.28 -6.21
CA HIS A 96 -16.84 -1.02 -6.94
C HIS A 96 -15.35 -0.70 -7.18
N LEU A 97 -14.45 -1.60 -6.79
CA LEU A 97 -13.03 -1.50 -7.12
C LEU A 97 -12.76 -2.24 -8.42
N VAL A 98 -12.12 -1.57 -9.37
CA VAL A 98 -11.60 -2.19 -10.59
C VAL A 98 -10.08 -2.11 -10.59
N LEU A 99 -9.42 -3.26 -10.75
CA LEU A 99 -7.97 -3.41 -10.86
C LEU A 99 -7.62 -3.75 -12.31
N SER A 100 -6.90 -2.86 -12.99
CA SER A 100 -6.48 -3.05 -14.38
C SER A 100 -4.98 -3.28 -14.48
N VAL A 101 -4.57 -4.25 -15.30
CA VAL A 101 -3.18 -4.34 -15.77
C VAL A 101 -3.00 -3.31 -16.89
N GLY A 102 -2.10 -2.35 -16.66
CA GLY A 102 -1.96 -1.16 -17.48
C GLY A 102 -3.11 -0.18 -17.29
N ASN A 103 -3.28 0.72 -18.26
CA ASN A 103 -4.34 1.72 -18.24
C ASN A 103 -5.72 1.05 -18.38
N HIS A 104 -6.66 1.36 -17.47
CA HIS A 104 -8.06 0.95 -17.62
C HIS A 104 -8.61 1.38 -19.01
N PRO A 105 -9.30 0.50 -19.74
CA PRO A 105 -9.67 0.72 -21.15
C PRO A 105 -10.51 1.99 -21.34
N ASP A 106 -11.46 2.21 -20.41
CA ASP A 106 -12.42 3.32 -20.46
C ASP A 106 -11.87 4.66 -19.94
N LEU A 107 -10.60 4.73 -19.55
CA LEU A 107 -10.01 6.02 -19.18
C LEU A 107 -9.94 6.97 -20.38
N PRO A 108 -10.23 8.26 -20.19
CA PRO A 108 -9.90 9.28 -21.17
C PRO A 108 -8.40 9.24 -21.51
N SER A 109 -8.05 9.48 -22.77
CA SER A 109 -6.64 9.42 -23.23
C SER A 109 -5.69 10.35 -22.45
N THR A 110 -6.20 11.47 -21.95
CA THR A 110 -5.46 12.41 -21.09
C THR A 110 -5.17 11.85 -19.70
N LYS A 111 -5.96 10.89 -19.22
CA LYS A 111 -5.86 10.27 -17.90
C LYS A 111 -5.22 8.88 -17.91
N LYS A 112 -4.82 8.36 -19.08
CA LYS A 112 -3.99 7.15 -19.19
C LYS A 112 -2.55 7.47 -18.80
N LEU A 113 -2.09 7.07 -17.62
CA LEU A 113 -0.75 7.40 -17.09
C LEU A 113 0.27 6.27 -17.23
N CYS A 114 -0.13 5.00 -17.31
CA CYS A 114 0.85 3.92 -17.51
C CYS A 114 1.57 4.10 -18.85
N GLY A 115 2.91 4.00 -18.83
CA GLY A 115 3.78 4.21 -19.98
C GLY A 115 4.10 5.68 -20.27
N LYS A 116 3.56 6.64 -19.51
CA LYS A 116 3.98 8.05 -19.55
C LYS A 116 5.04 8.28 -18.48
N SER A 117 6.10 8.99 -18.86
CA SER A 117 7.07 9.51 -17.90
C SER A 117 6.72 10.94 -17.55
N GLU A 118 6.51 11.21 -16.27
CA GLU A 118 6.40 12.56 -15.72
C GLU A 118 7.64 12.81 -14.84
N ASN A 119 8.35 13.91 -15.10
CA ASN A 119 9.60 14.27 -14.41
C ASN A 119 10.69 13.16 -14.43
N GLY A 120 10.68 12.29 -15.45
CA GLY A 120 11.67 11.21 -15.58
C GLY A 120 11.31 9.94 -14.81
N MET A 121 10.16 9.89 -14.14
CA MET A 121 9.62 8.69 -13.49
C MET A 121 8.36 8.21 -14.18
N THR A 122 8.21 6.91 -14.26
CA THR A 122 7.00 6.22 -14.74
C THR A 122 6.22 5.75 -13.51
N PRO A 123 4.89 5.94 -13.47
CA PRO A 123 4.09 5.52 -12.32
C PRO A 123 4.12 4.00 -12.17
N LEU A 124 4.21 3.51 -10.93
CA LEU A 124 4.05 2.10 -10.61
C LEU A 124 2.57 1.70 -10.68
N ALA A 125 1.72 2.57 -10.15
CA ALA A 125 0.28 2.47 -10.24
C ALA A 125 -0.32 3.88 -10.23
N PHE A 126 -1.63 3.97 -10.45
CA PHE A 126 -2.39 5.19 -10.14
C PHE A 126 -3.87 4.86 -9.94
N THR A 127 -4.53 5.69 -9.14
CA THR A 127 -5.96 5.64 -8.89
C THR A 127 -6.67 6.73 -9.67
N PHE A 128 -7.70 6.34 -10.44
CA PHE A 128 -8.60 7.27 -11.08
C PHE A 128 -9.95 7.31 -10.36
N LEU A 129 -10.31 8.51 -9.94
CA LEU A 129 -11.59 8.85 -9.34
C LEU A 129 -12.23 10.00 -10.11
N SER A 130 -13.56 10.06 -10.09
CA SER A 130 -14.29 11.22 -10.58
C SER A 130 -15.71 11.23 -10.02
N HIS A 131 -16.35 12.39 -9.95
CA HIS A 131 -17.78 12.47 -9.61
C HIS A 131 -18.67 11.59 -10.49
N ALA A 132 -18.29 11.35 -11.74
CA ALA A 132 -19.05 10.51 -12.66
C ALA A 132 -18.97 9.01 -12.31
N LEU A 133 -17.92 8.59 -11.60
CA LEU A 133 -17.75 7.23 -11.11
C LEU A 133 -18.55 6.97 -9.82
N GLY A 134 -18.98 8.01 -9.10
CA GLY A 134 -19.62 7.84 -7.79
C GLY A 134 -18.68 7.09 -6.85
N ASP A 135 -19.15 5.97 -6.30
CA ASP A 135 -18.39 5.18 -5.31
C ASP A 135 -17.28 4.29 -5.92
N TRP A 136 -17.14 4.31 -7.25
CA TRP A 136 -16.18 3.45 -7.95
C TRP A 136 -14.77 4.03 -7.96
N ALA A 137 -13.79 3.13 -7.83
CA ALA A 137 -12.38 3.43 -8.04
C ALA A 137 -11.79 2.52 -9.11
N TRP A 138 -11.04 3.11 -10.03
CA TRP A 138 -10.25 2.38 -11.02
C TRP A 138 -8.78 2.55 -10.70
N ILE A 139 -8.12 1.46 -10.31
CA ILE A 139 -6.68 1.44 -10.07
C ILE A 139 -6.01 0.72 -11.23
N SER A 140 -4.99 1.37 -11.79
CA SER A 140 -4.19 0.86 -12.89
C SER A 140 -2.80 0.50 -12.39
N LEU A 141 -2.42 -0.77 -12.51
CA LEU A 141 -1.10 -1.29 -12.19
C LEU A 141 -0.21 -1.27 -13.44
N CYS A 142 0.84 -0.45 -13.43
CA CYS A 142 1.69 -0.21 -14.60
C CYS A 142 2.85 -1.22 -14.70
N GLU A 143 3.52 -1.25 -15.86
CA GLU A 143 4.59 -2.23 -16.16
C GLU A 143 5.71 -2.26 -15.12
N ASP A 144 6.12 -1.10 -14.60
CA ASP A 144 7.22 -1.02 -13.65
C ASP A 144 6.87 -1.55 -12.25
N VAL A 145 5.60 -1.81 -11.93
CA VAL A 145 5.24 -2.42 -10.65
C VAL A 145 5.74 -3.87 -10.55
N TRP A 146 5.90 -4.55 -11.70
CA TRP A 146 6.29 -5.96 -11.75
C TRP A 146 7.74 -6.21 -11.32
N GLN A 147 8.54 -5.16 -11.12
CA GLN A 147 9.87 -5.27 -10.51
C GLN A 147 9.81 -5.49 -8.99
N TYR A 148 8.66 -5.23 -8.37
CA TYR A 148 8.44 -5.42 -6.94
C TYR A 148 7.95 -6.83 -6.65
N PRO A 149 8.42 -7.47 -5.57
CA PRO A 149 7.96 -8.80 -5.16
C PRO A 149 6.61 -8.75 -4.43
N SER A 150 6.01 -9.92 -4.22
CA SER A 150 4.96 -10.11 -3.20
C SER A 150 5.55 -10.20 -1.79
N LEU A 151 4.69 -10.14 -0.76
CA LEU A 151 5.11 -10.35 0.63
C LEU A 151 5.75 -11.74 0.81
N GLU A 152 5.17 -12.78 0.21
CA GLU A 152 5.69 -14.14 0.30
C GLU A 152 7.04 -14.29 -0.38
N GLN A 153 7.22 -13.67 -1.56
CA GLN A 153 8.48 -13.72 -2.28
C GLN A 153 9.62 -13.04 -1.51
N ILE A 154 9.36 -11.96 -0.76
CA ILE A 154 10.39 -11.40 0.13
C ILE A 154 10.65 -12.35 1.30
N TYR A 155 9.61 -12.84 1.97
CA TYR A 155 9.75 -13.62 3.21
C TYR A 155 10.44 -14.98 2.99
N ASP A 156 10.02 -15.71 1.96
CA ASP A 156 10.59 -17.01 1.56
C ASP A 156 11.03 -16.97 0.09
N PRO A 157 12.22 -16.39 -0.19
CA PRO A 157 12.64 -16.03 -1.54
C PRO A 157 13.21 -17.22 -2.34
N GLY A 158 13.19 -18.44 -1.77
CA GLY A 158 13.88 -19.61 -2.30
C GLY A 158 15.41 -19.49 -2.22
N GLU A 159 16.10 -20.60 -2.50
CA GLU A 159 17.56 -20.71 -2.31
C GLU A 159 18.36 -19.77 -3.23
N ALA A 160 17.85 -19.44 -4.42
CA ALA A 160 18.56 -18.57 -5.37
C ALA A 160 18.70 -17.11 -4.90
N ARG A 161 17.86 -16.67 -3.96
CA ARG A 161 17.79 -15.28 -3.47
C ARG A 161 18.08 -15.14 -1.98
N LYS A 162 18.12 -16.27 -1.25
CA LYS A 162 18.45 -16.32 0.16
C LYS A 162 19.78 -15.62 0.48
N GLY A 163 19.75 -14.75 1.49
CA GLY A 163 20.92 -13.97 1.93
C GLY A 163 21.31 -12.81 1.02
N LYS A 164 20.53 -12.51 -0.03
CA LYS A 164 20.69 -11.31 -0.84
C LYS A 164 19.90 -10.14 -0.24
N GLN A 165 20.38 -8.92 -0.46
CA GLN A 165 19.65 -7.71 -0.08
C GLN A 165 18.26 -7.68 -0.73
N GLY A 166 17.25 -7.23 0.01
CA GLY A 166 15.85 -7.20 -0.41
C GLY A 166 15.11 -8.54 -0.31
N TRP A 167 15.75 -9.58 0.25
CA TRP A 167 15.19 -10.93 0.34
C TRP A 167 15.44 -11.57 1.71
N GLY A 168 14.37 -12.06 2.35
CA GLY A 168 14.34 -12.53 3.72
C GLY A 168 14.48 -11.39 4.74
N CYS A 169 14.15 -11.68 6.00
CA CYS A 169 14.20 -10.68 7.08
C CYS A 169 15.57 -10.02 7.24
N ASP A 170 16.65 -10.80 7.19
CA ASP A 170 18.02 -10.26 7.26
C ASP A 170 18.37 -9.39 6.04
N GLY A 171 17.78 -9.69 4.87
CA GLY A 171 18.02 -8.95 3.63
C GLY A 171 17.32 -7.60 3.56
N LEU A 172 16.33 -7.33 4.43
CA LEU A 172 15.63 -6.04 4.51
C LEU A 172 16.46 -4.96 5.22
N GLY A 173 17.57 -5.33 5.88
CA GLY A 173 18.41 -4.39 6.62
C GLY A 173 17.86 -4.10 8.03
N ASP A 174 18.26 -2.96 8.60
CA ASP A 174 17.92 -2.58 9.97
C ASP A 174 17.03 -1.33 10.10
N HIS A 175 16.58 -0.78 8.97
CA HIS A 175 15.74 0.42 8.88
C HIS A 175 14.67 0.28 7.79
N ASP A 176 13.61 1.07 7.92
CA ASP A 176 12.57 1.20 6.90
C ASP A 176 13.19 1.67 5.58
N SER A 177 12.92 0.97 4.48
CA SER A 177 13.50 1.24 3.16
C SER A 177 12.64 0.65 2.04
N GLU A 178 12.94 1.00 0.78
CA GLU A 178 12.27 0.48 -0.42
C GLU A 178 12.49 -1.03 -0.64
N LEU A 179 13.40 -1.64 0.12
CA LEU A 179 13.54 -3.10 0.16
C LEU A 179 12.30 -3.78 0.74
N MET A 180 11.53 -3.08 1.56
CA MET A 180 10.28 -3.57 2.14
C MET A 180 9.09 -3.49 1.19
N THR A 181 9.20 -2.66 0.13
CA THR A 181 8.10 -2.39 -0.78
C THR A 181 7.71 -3.63 -1.58
N THR A 182 6.40 -3.87 -1.65
CA THR A 182 5.79 -4.95 -2.44
C THR A 182 4.75 -4.41 -3.42
N ILE A 183 4.32 -5.23 -4.39
CA ILE A 183 3.15 -4.88 -5.24
C ILE A 183 1.91 -4.62 -4.37
N GLY A 184 1.73 -5.40 -3.29
CA GLY A 184 0.65 -5.18 -2.33
C GLY A 184 0.77 -3.87 -1.55
N GLY A 185 2.00 -3.42 -1.25
CA GLY A 185 2.27 -2.12 -0.66
C GLY A 185 1.90 -0.98 -1.62
N VAL A 186 2.33 -1.07 -2.88
CA VAL A 186 1.93 -0.12 -3.93
C VAL A 186 0.41 -0.09 -4.07
N LEU A 187 -0.27 -1.23 -4.09
CA LEU A 187 -1.73 -1.25 -4.15
C LEU A 187 -2.39 -0.70 -2.87
N LEU A 188 -1.80 -0.91 -1.70
CA LEU A 188 -2.28 -0.30 -0.46
C LEU A 188 -2.20 1.22 -0.53
N HIS A 189 -1.11 1.79 -1.06
CA HIS A 189 -1.00 3.21 -1.34
C HIS A 189 -2.18 3.70 -2.19
N GLU A 190 -2.44 3.05 -3.32
CA GLU A 190 -3.53 3.42 -4.22
C GLU A 190 -4.92 3.33 -3.57
N LEU A 191 -5.15 2.32 -2.71
CA LEU A 191 -6.39 2.21 -1.95
C LEU A 191 -6.63 3.38 -0.99
N MET A 192 -5.58 4.08 -0.54
CA MET A 192 -5.75 5.27 0.30
C MET A 192 -6.42 6.41 -0.45
N HIS A 193 -6.21 6.52 -1.77
CA HIS A 193 -6.83 7.57 -2.57
C HIS A 193 -8.35 7.39 -2.70
N TRP A 194 -8.87 6.18 -2.55
CA TRP A 194 -10.29 5.88 -2.78
C TRP A 194 -11.20 6.40 -1.66
N THR A 195 -11.65 7.65 -1.79
CA THR A 195 -12.50 8.34 -0.82
C THR A 195 -13.71 7.53 -0.37
N SER A 196 -14.49 6.92 -1.28
CA SER A 196 -15.71 6.19 -0.89
C SER A 196 -15.44 4.95 -0.04
N LEU A 197 -14.22 4.38 -0.09
CA LEU A 197 -13.82 3.34 0.84
C LEU A 197 -13.68 3.90 2.26
N LEU A 198 -13.20 5.14 2.40
CA LEU A 198 -12.75 5.74 3.66
C LEU A 198 -13.70 6.80 4.24
N GLU A 199 -14.65 7.32 3.49
CA GLU A 199 -15.56 8.41 3.90
C GLU A 199 -16.36 8.09 5.18
N ASN A 200 -16.56 6.81 5.48
CA ASN A 200 -17.25 6.35 6.69
C ASN A 200 -16.32 6.21 7.91
N VAL A 201 -15.03 6.51 7.77
CA VAL A 201 -14.10 6.62 8.89
C VAL A 201 -14.47 7.86 9.71
N PRO A 202 -14.65 7.76 11.04
CA PRO A 202 -14.98 8.92 11.86
C PRO A 202 -13.99 10.08 11.70
N ASN A 203 -14.53 11.28 11.49
CA ASN A 203 -13.81 12.54 11.27
C ASN A 203 -13.01 12.61 9.95
N PHE A 204 -13.33 11.77 8.94
CA PHE A 204 -12.64 11.82 7.65
C PHE A 204 -12.70 13.22 7.01
N ASP A 205 -13.90 13.77 6.84
CA ASP A 205 -14.10 15.12 6.24
C ASP A 205 -13.55 16.27 7.10
N ASP A 206 -13.29 16.04 8.39
CA ASP A 206 -12.70 17.04 9.29
C ASP A 206 -11.17 17.05 9.24
N LEU A 207 -10.55 15.92 8.86
CA LEU A 207 -9.10 15.70 8.89
C LEU A 207 -8.45 15.65 7.51
N ILE A 208 -9.23 15.36 6.47
CA ILE A 208 -8.75 15.22 5.10
C ILE A 208 -9.29 16.38 4.28
N GLU A 209 -8.40 17.16 3.69
CA GLU A 209 -8.76 18.31 2.87
C GLU A 209 -9.30 17.89 1.48
N GLU A 210 -10.06 18.79 0.86
CA GLU A 210 -10.58 18.62 -0.48
C GLU A 210 -9.44 18.57 -1.51
N GLY A 211 -9.36 17.46 -2.26
CA GLY A 211 -8.36 17.28 -3.31
C GLY A 211 -8.74 17.96 -4.64
N GLU A 212 -7.91 17.76 -5.67
CA GLU A 212 -8.09 18.36 -7.01
C GLU A 212 -9.42 17.98 -7.69
N ILE A 213 -10.04 16.89 -7.25
CA ILE A 213 -11.27 16.32 -7.80
C ILE A 213 -12.54 16.82 -7.11
N GLY A 214 -12.42 17.71 -6.11
CA GLY A 214 -13.56 18.40 -5.50
C GLY A 214 -14.22 17.67 -4.34
N PHE A 215 -13.52 16.73 -3.70
CA PHE A 215 -13.95 16.06 -2.47
C PHE A 215 -12.74 15.65 -1.61
N PRO A 216 -12.94 15.42 -0.29
CA PRO A 216 -11.87 14.99 0.62
C PRO A 216 -11.12 13.76 0.10
N GLN A 217 -9.80 13.85 0.04
CA GLN A 217 -8.96 12.78 -0.50
C GLN A 217 -7.60 12.70 0.21
N ILE A 218 -7.23 11.50 0.67
CA ILE A 218 -5.83 11.22 1.01
C ILE A 218 -5.07 11.18 -0.31
N GLY A 219 -4.21 12.17 -0.54
CA GLY A 219 -3.51 12.37 -1.80
C GLY A 219 -2.05 11.93 -1.75
N ASP A 220 -1.31 12.35 -2.77
CA ASP A 220 0.14 12.33 -2.79
C ASP A 220 0.67 13.72 -2.49
N PHE A 221 1.55 13.84 -1.50
CA PHE A 221 2.11 15.13 -1.14
C PHE A 221 3.09 15.61 -2.24
N PRO A 222 2.85 16.76 -2.89
CA PRO A 222 3.63 17.21 -4.04
C PRO A 222 4.85 18.06 -3.65
N GLY A 223 5.11 18.22 -2.35
CA GLY A 223 6.15 19.10 -1.81
C GLY A 223 5.68 20.52 -1.46
N PRO A 224 6.58 21.49 -1.23
CA PRO A 224 8.01 21.45 -1.53
C PRO A 224 8.95 21.06 -0.37
N ASP A 225 8.46 20.90 0.87
CA ASP A 225 9.28 20.49 2.02
C ASP A 225 8.56 19.41 2.85
N PRO A 226 8.94 18.11 2.73
CA PRO A 226 9.91 17.51 1.80
C PRO A 226 9.59 17.73 0.31
N PRO A 227 10.49 17.46 -0.66
CA PRO A 227 10.22 17.72 -2.08
C PRO A 227 9.03 16.92 -2.65
N ASP A 228 8.66 15.81 -2.01
CA ASP A 228 7.47 15.01 -2.26
C ASP A 228 7.15 14.18 -0.99
N GLY A 229 6.06 13.41 -1.00
CA GLY A 229 5.68 12.52 0.10
C GLY A 229 6.09 11.05 -0.09
N TYR A 230 6.89 10.73 -1.12
CA TYR A 230 7.15 9.36 -1.52
C TYR A 230 8.30 8.73 -0.77
N GLY A 231 8.17 7.43 -0.50
CA GLY A 231 9.16 6.63 0.17
C GLY A 231 9.19 6.85 1.68
N THR A 232 9.93 5.97 2.34
CA THR A 232 10.06 5.93 3.79
C THR A 232 10.71 7.18 4.37
N PHE A 233 11.64 7.82 3.66
CA PHE A 233 12.39 8.98 4.15
C PHE A 233 11.56 10.27 4.12
N HIS A 234 10.87 10.55 3.01
CA HIS A 234 10.04 11.77 2.95
C HIS A 234 8.73 11.61 3.72
N ALA A 235 8.08 10.44 3.66
CA ALA A 235 6.85 10.20 4.43
C ALA A 235 7.09 10.43 5.94
N LYS A 236 8.23 9.99 6.49
CA LYS A 236 8.55 10.23 7.92
C LYS A 236 8.85 11.70 8.26
N GLN A 237 9.29 12.50 7.28
CA GLN A 237 9.49 13.94 7.48
C GLN A 237 8.15 14.66 7.51
N LEU A 238 7.22 14.24 6.65
CA LEU A 238 5.90 14.82 6.49
C LEU A 238 4.97 14.54 7.68
N LYS A 239 4.93 13.29 8.16
CA LYS A 239 4.04 12.83 9.24
C LYS A 239 2.58 13.25 9.07
N SER A 240 1.99 12.92 7.93
CA SER A 240 0.65 13.38 7.55
C SER A 240 -0.34 12.24 7.36
N VAL A 241 -1.59 12.48 7.79
CA VAL A 241 -2.75 11.63 7.50
C VAL A 241 -3.29 11.82 6.09
N GLU A 242 -2.81 12.81 5.35
CA GLU A 242 -3.27 13.17 4.00
C GLU A 242 -2.35 12.64 2.90
N ASN A 243 -1.28 11.90 3.26
CA ASN A 243 -0.33 11.33 2.29
C ASN A 243 -0.44 9.81 2.26
N ALA A 244 -0.73 9.24 1.09
CA ALA A 244 -0.92 7.80 0.92
C ALA A 244 0.31 6.98 1.34
N ASP A 245 1.52 7.47 1.05
CA ASP A 245 2.76 6.77 1.38
C ASP A 245 3.07 6.72 2.88
N ASN A 246 2.51 7.62 3.70
CA ASN A 246 2.59 7.49 5.15
C ASN A 246 1.89 6.22 5.65
N TYR A 247 0.76 5.86 5.05
CA TYR A 247 0.04 4.63 5.39
C TYR A 247 0.76 3.40 4.87
N ARG A 248 1.23 3.45 3.61
CA ARG A 248 2.01 2.35 3.02
C ARG A 248 3.23 2.01 3.87
N CYS A 249 4.09 3.00 4.13
CA CYS A 249 5.35 2.81 4.83
C CYS A 249 5.13 2.31 6.27
N TYR A 250 4.13 2.87 6.97
CA TYR A 250 3.78 2.38 8.31
C TYR A 250 3.31 0.92 8.26
N ALA A 251 2.42 0.56 7.33
CA ALA A 251 1.90 -0.80 7.23
C ALA A 251 2.99 -1.82 6.89
N GLU A 252 3.90 -1.49 5.99
CA GLU A 252 5.05 -2.34 5.64
C GLU A 252 6.01 -2.51 6.82
N SER A 253 6.35 -1.41 7.52
CA SER A 253 7.20 -1.47 8.72
C SER A 253 6.58 -2.37 9.80
N LYS A 254 5.27 -2.22 10.06
CA LYS A 254 4.53 -3.07 11.01
C LYS A 254 4.48 -4.53 10.56
N TYR A 255 4.23 -4.78 9.28
CA TYR A 255 4.17 -6.13 8.73
C TYR A 255 5.51 -6.85 8.88
N TRP A 256 6.61 -6.21 8.47
CA TRP A 256 7.93 -6.81 8.57
C TRP A 256 8.39 -6.95 10.01
N GLN A 257 8.10 -5.98 10.88
CA GLN A 257 8.37 -6.13 12.31
C GLN A 257 7.66 -7.37 12.90
N TYR A 258 6.39 -7.56 12.55
CA TYR A 258 5.62 -8.72 12.98
C TYR A 258 6.18 -10.03 12.43
N LYS A 259 6.45 -10.10 11.11
CA LYS A 259 6.93 -11.32 10.45
C LYS A 259 8.35 -11.69 10.81
N CYS A 260 9.23 -10.72 11.00
CA CYS A 260 10.64 -10.95 11.27
C CYS A 260 10.96 -11.02 12.77
N GLY A 261 10.03 -10.60 13.64
CA GLY A 261 10.20 -10.68 15.08
C GLY A 261 11.22 -9.70 15.65
N HIS A 262 11.55 -8.63 14.90
CA HIS A 262 12.41 -7.55 15.36
C HIS A 262 11.94 -6.19 14.80
N THR A 263 12.26 -5.11 15.51
CA THR A 263 11.90 -3.75 15.09
C THR A 263 12.93 -3.19 14.11
N PHE A 264 12.46 -2.59 13.02
CA PHE A 264 13.28 -1.80 12.10
C PHE A 264 13.35 -0.36 12.61
N LYS A 265 14.47 0.33 12.37
CA LYS A 265 14.65 1.76 12.68
C LYS A 265 14.02 2.63 11.59
N GLU A 266 13.91 3.93 11.85
CA GLU A 266 13.49 4.87 10.81
C GLU A 266 14.47 4.91 9.63
N SER A 267 13.94 5.12 8.43
CA SER A 267 14.73 5.48 7.24
C SER A 267 15.66 6.65 7.54
N MET A 268 16.89 6.64 7.06
CA MET A 268 17.93 7.62 7.41
C MET A 268 18.11 8.68 6.32
N ASN A 269 17.90 8.31 5.06
CA ASN A 269 18.18 9.18 3.91
C ASN A 269 17.51 8.66 2.63
N LEU A 270 17.58 9.46 1.55
CA LEU A 270 17.05 9.12 0.23
C LEU A 270 17.60 7.82 -0.38
N ALA A 271 18.80 7.35 -0.01
CA ALA A 271 19.31 6.09 -0.53
C ALA A 271 18.47 4.89 -0.07
N ASP A 272 17.76 5.01 1.05
CA ASP A 272 16.90 3.95 1.58
C ASP A 272 15.64 3.81 0.70
N ASP A 273 15.12 4.94 0.19
CA ASP A 273 14.01 4.99 -0.78
C ASP A 273 14.42 4.57 -2.19
N LEU A 274 15.73 4.56 -2.47
CA LEU A 274 16.29 4.12 -3.76
C LEU A 274 16.93 2.72 -3.67
N ALA A 275 16.89 2.07 -2.52
CA ALA A 275 17.62 0.83 -2.27
C ALA A 275 17.23 -0.31 -3.23
N ARG A 276 15.95 -0.34 -3.65
CA ARG A 276 15.46 -1.32 -4.62
C ARG A 276 15.67 -0.89 -6.07
N THR A 277 15.41 0.37 -6.40
CA THR A 277 15.49 0.90 -7.78
C THR A 277 16.93 1.14 -8.25
N GLY A 278 17.86 1.44 -7.33
CA GLY A 278 19.30 1.57 -7.60
C GLY A 278 19.99 0.25 -7.91
N THR A 279 19.34 -0.87 -7.58
CA THR A 279 19.83 -2.23 -7.80
C THR A 279 18.83 -2.90 -8.74
N ARG A 280 18.99 -2.80 -10.07
CA ARG A 280 18.11 -3.51 -11.02
C ARG A 280 18.05 -4.98 -10.62
N PHE A 281 16.98 -5.39 -9.93
CA PHE A 281 16.79 -6.76 -9.52
C PHE A 281 16.50 -7.55 -10.79
N GLU A 282 17.34 -8.54 -11.09
CA GLU A 282 17.08 -9.44 -12.19
C GLU A 282 15.72 -10.10 -11.95
N PRO A 283 14.77 -10.00 -12.90
CA PRO A 283 13.51 -10.73 -12.81
C PRO A 283 13.81 -12.22 -12.61
N ALA A 284 12.92 -12.94 -11.92
CA ALA A 284 13.07 -14.37 -11.77
C ALA A 284 13.23 -15.00 -13.16
N PRO A 285 14.19 -15.91 -13.39
CA PRO A 285 14.01 -16.85 -14.48
C PRO A 285 12.73 -17.65 -14.19
N PRO A 286 11.86 -17.87 -15.18
CA PRO A 286 10.71 -18.75 -15.00
C PRO A 286 11.21 -20.15 -14.62
N GLU A 287 10.57 -20.78 -13.63
CA GLU A 287 10.75 -22.21 -13.32
C GLU A 287 10.10 -23.11 -14.38
#